data_AF-A0A5N7RXC2-F1
#
_entry.id   AF-A0A5N7RXC2-F1
#
_cell.length_a   1.000
_cell.length_b   1.000
_cell.length_c   1.000
_cell.angle_alpha   90.00
_cell.angle_beta   90.00
_cell.angle_gamma   90.00
#
_symmetry.space_group_name_H-M   'P 1'
#
loop_
_entity.id
_entity.type
_entity.pdbx_description
1 polymer ?
#
loop_
_entity_poly.entity_id
_entity_poly.type
_entity_poly.pdbx_seq_one_letter_code
_entity_poly.pdbx_strand_id
1 'polypeptide(L)'
;MSGIEGLGSRASLYRVGPYNDIGSAVPGLDPHHVGQKAPLGDMIPGYDPLTALSILIPKAGHTTHGPSGIISRRVFGLTTPRQVAARDIVELRRVDPDIPNARFQALINMNKTHYP
;
A
#
# COMPACT_ATOMS: atom_id res chain seq x y z
N MET A 1 -8.31 25.64 -20.33
CA MET A 1 -9.66 25.01 -20.27
C MET A 1 -9.76 24.25 -18.97
N SER A 2 -10.81 24.54 -18.22
CA SER A 2 -11.00 24.24 -16.80
C SER A 2 -11.79 22.94 -16.63
N GLY A 3 -11.41 22.15 -15.62
CA GLY A 3 -12.34 21.44 -14.76
C GLY A 3 -12.86 20.09 -15.25
N ILE A 4 -12.54 19.02 -14.50
CA ILE A 4 -13.46 18.09 -13.80
C ILE A 4 -12.87 16.68 -13.58
N GLU A 5 -11.67 16.36 -14.07
CA GLU A 5 -11.11 14.99 -13.94
C GLU A 5 -10.34 14.72 -12.62
N GLY A 6 -10.15 15.72 -11.75
CA GLY A 6 -9.23 15.64 -10.60
C GLY A 6 -9.83 15.48 -9.20
N LEU A 7 -11.14 15.58 -9.03
CA LEU A 7 -11.78 15.54 -7.69
C LEU A 7 -12.04 14.11 -7.20
N GLY A 8 -12.41 13.19 -8.10
CA GLY A 8 -12.63 11.78 -7.77
C GLY A 8 -11.35 11.00 -7.45
N SER A 9 -10.23 11.36 -8.10
CA SER A 9 -8.92 10.73 -7.85
C SER A 9 -8.33 11.15 -6.50
N ARG A 10 -8.39 12.44 -6.14
CA ARG A 10 -7.94 12.93 -4.82
C ARG A 10 -8.78 12.43 -3.66
N ALA A 11 -10.09 12.30 -3.82
CA ALA A 11 -10.97 11.80 -2.75
C ALA A 11 -10.69 10.32 -2.39
N SER A 12 -10.16 9.55 -3.34
CA SER A 12 -9.84 8.13 -3.17
C SER A 12 -8.37 7.88 -2.84
N LEU A 13 -7.49 8.83 -3.18
CA LEU A 13 -6.05 8.76 -2.92
C LEU A 13 -5.78 8.52 -1.43
N TYR A 14 -4.90 7.56 -1.16
CA TYR A 14 -4.51 7.12 0.18
C TYR A 14 -5.64 6.52 1.02
N ARG A 15 -6.75 6.11 0.40
CA ARG A 15 -7.73 5.23 1.06
C ARG A 15 -7.01 3.97 1.56
N VAL A 16 -7.27 3.60 2.79
CA VAL A 16 -6.75 2.39 3.45
C VAL A 16 -7.93 1.47 3.76
N GLY A 17 -7.75 0.16 3.59
CA GLY A 17 -8.80 -0.84 3.78
C GLY A 17 -8.42 -2.21 3.21
N PRO A 18 -9.32 -3.20 3.28
CA PRO A 18 -9.16 -4.47 2.58
C PRO A 18 -9.02 -4.29 1.06
N TYR A 19 -8.20 -5.12 0.40
CA TYR A 19 -7.94 -4.99 -1.04
C TYR A 19 -9.22 -5.01 -1.89
N ASN A 20 -10.17 -5.89 -1.57
CA ASN A 20 -11.47 -5.99 -2.24
C ASN A 20 -12.37 -4.74 -2.06
N ASP A 21 -12.14 -3.93 -1.03
CA ASP A 21 -12.95 -2.74 -0.72
C ASP A 21 -12.34 -1.43 -1.28
N ILE A 22 -11.05 -1.43 -1.62
CA ILE A 22 -10.36 -0.23 -2.10
C ILE A 22 -10.64 0.06 -3.58
N GLY A 23 -10.80 -1.00 -4.39
CA GLY A 23 -11.11 -0.90 -5.82
C GLY A 23 -9.94 -0.39 -6.69
N SER A 24 -9.78 -0.98 -7.87
CA SER A 24 -8.73 -0.63 -8.86
C SER A 24 -9.22 0.31 -9.98
N ALA A 25 -10.44 0.84 -9.86
CA ALA A 25 -11.13 1.53 -10.96
C ALA A 25 -10.71 3.00 -11.16
N VAL A 26 -9.79 3.53 -10.34
CA VAL A 26 -9.35 4.93 -10.46
C VAL A 26 -8.15 5.03 -11.40
N PRO A 27 -8.27 5.70 -12.57
CA PRO A 27 -7.15 5.85 -13.50
C PRO A 27 -5.92 6.48 -12.83
N GLY A 28 -4.75 5.90 -13.10
CA GLY A 28 -3.47 6.37 -12.56
C GLY A 28 -3.16 5.93 -11.12
N LEU A 29 -4.13 5.36 -10.40
CA LEU A 29 -3.93 4.78 -9.08
C LEU A 29 -3.92 3.25 -9.14
N ASP A 30 -3.41 2.63 -8.08
CA ASP A 30 -3.31 1.19 -7.94
C ASP A 30 -3.35 0.80 -6.46
N PRO A 31 -4.20 -0.16 -6.06
CA PRO A 31 -4.19 -0.68 -4.69
C PRO A 31 -2.90 -1.45 -4.42
N HIS A 32 -2.14 -0.99 -3.43
CA HIS A 32 -0.92 -1.63 -2.97
C HIS A 32 -1.20 -2.49 -1.73
N HIS A 33 -0.84 -3.78 -1.74
CA HIS A 33 -0.86 -4.64 -0.56
C HIS A 33 0.24 -4.24 0.42
N VAL A 34 -0.15 -3.79 1.63
CA VAL A 34 0.81 -3.37 2.65
C VAL A 34 1.44 -4.59 3.30
N GLY A 35 2.77 -4.71 3.15
CA GLY A 35 3.54 -5.92 3.46
C GLY A 35 3.79 -6.81 2.25
N GLN A 36 3.27 -6.45 1.06
CA GLN A 36 3.40 -7.16 -0.20
C GLN A 36 2.76 -8.54 -0.25
N LYS A 37 2.01 -8.78 -1.33
CA LYS A 37 1.22 -9.99 -1.52
C LYS A 37 2.02 -11.28 -1.38
N ALA A 38 3.14 -11.41 -2.09
CA ALA A 38 3.90 -12.66 -2.12
C ALA A 38 4.60 -12.98 -0.78
N PRO A 39 5.39 -12.06 -0.19
CA PRO A 39 6.03 -12.32 1.10
C PRO A 39 5.05 -12.65 2.23
N LEU A 40 3.90 -11.97 2.31
CA LEU A 40 2.89 -12.30 3.32
C LEU A 40 2.24 -13.67 3.06
N GLY A 41 2.02 -14.03 1.79
CA GLY A 41 1.51 -15.34 1.41
C GLY A 41 2.42 -16.50 1.84
N ASP A 42 3.74 -16.28 1.79
CA ASP A 42 4.72 -17.28 2.22
C ASP A 42 4.82 -17.37 3.76
N MET A 43 4.59 -16.27 4.48
CA MET A 43 4.78 -16.19 5.94
C MET A 43 3.54 -16.46 6.76
N ILE A 44 2.34 -16.28 6.20
CA ILE A 44 1.07 -16.36 6.93
C ILE A 44 0.23 -17.52 6.37
N PRO A 45 0.09 -18.62 7.12
CA PRO A 45 -0.81 -19.70 6.74
C PRO A 45 -2.24 -19.18 6.53
N GLY A 46 -2.83 -19.51 5.37
CA GLY A 46 -4.18 -19.07 5.02
C GLY A 46 -4.30 -17.59 4.62
N TYR A 47 -3.20 -16.92 4.28
CA TYR A 47 -3.22 -15.56 3.76
C TYR A 47 -4.14 -15.42 2.54
N ASP A 48 -5.15 -14.55 2.66
CA ASP A 48 -6.02 -14.19 1.56
C ASP A 48 -5.68 -12.78 1.03
N PRO A 49 -5.15 -12.66 -0.20
CA PRO A 49 -4.80 -11.37 -0.78
C PRO A 49 -6.01 -10.48 -1.10
N LEU A 50 -7.24 -11.01 -1.11
CA LEU A 50 -8.45 -10.23 -1.37
C LEU A 50 -8.90 -9.45 -0.13
N THR A 51 -8.65 -9.98 1.05
CA THR A 51 -9.01 -9.37 2.33
C THR A 51 -7.81 -8.70 3.03
N ALA A 52 -6.61 -8.89 2.49
CA ALA A 52 -5.39 -8.26 3.01
C ALA A 52 -5.45 -6.72 2.97
N LEU A 53 -4.74 -6.10 3.92
CA LEU A 53 -4.68 -4.66 4.06
C LEU A 53 -3.97 -3.99 2.87
N SER A 54 -4.57 -2.95 2.36
CA SER A 54 -4.07 -2.21 1.21
C SER A 54 -4.18 -0.70 1.39
N ILE A 55 -3.48 0.03 0.53
CA ILE A 55 -3.57 1.49 0.37
C ILE A 55 -3.67 1.85 -1.12
N LEU A 56 -4.58 2.75 -1.48
CA LEU A 56 -4.66 3.25 -2.86
C LEU A 56 -3.61 4.34 -3.08
N ILE A 57 -2.66 4.10 -3.99
CA ILE A 57 -1.54 5.01 -4.26
C ILE A 57 -1.35 5.22 -5.77
N PRO A 58 -0.59 6.22 -6.21
CA PRO A 58 -0.24 6.37 -7.62
C PRO A 58 0.53 5.15 -8.13
N LYS A 59 0.38 4.85 -9.43
CA LYS A 59 1.19 3.80 -10.09
C LYS A 59 2.70 4.10 -10.03
N ALA A 60 3.06 5.39 -10.11
CA ALA A 60 4.42 5.86 -9.93
C ALA A 60 4.88 5.63 -8.49
N GLY A 61 6.02 4.97 -8.31
CA GLY A 61 6.47 4.51 -6.99
C GLY A 61 5.98 3.12 -6.63
N HIS A 62 4.92 2.62 -7.27
CA HIS A 62 4.34 1.29 -7.03
C HIS A 62 4.70 0.28 -8.12
N THR A 63 4.02 0.35 -9.27
CA THR A 63 4.18 -0.55 -10.41
C THR A 63 5.05 0.05 -11.50
N THR A 64 5.22 1.37 -11.53
CA THR A 64 6.13 2.09 -12.42
C THR A 64 7.15 2.90 -11.62
N HIS A 65 8.34 3.14 -12.20
CA HIS A 65 9.37 3.97 -11.58
C HIS A 65 8.87 5.42 -11.43
N GLY A 66 8.85 5.90 -10.18
CA GLY A 66 8.66 7.30 -9.86
C GLY A 66 9.99 8.04 -9.67
N PRO A 67 9.95 9.34 -9.30
CA PRO A 67 11.15 10.15 -9.05
C PRO A 67 12.07 9.57 -7.97
N SER A 68 11.48 8.95 -6.95
CA SER A 68 12.18 8.25 -5.88
C SER A 68 12.35 6.74 -6.17
N GLY A 69 12.11 6.27 -7.39
CA GLY A 69 12.16 4.84 -7.75
C GLY A 69 10.85 4.10 -7.49
N ILE A 70 10.93 2.82 -7.10
CA ILE A 70 9.79 1.96 -6.77
C ILE A 70 9.91 1.38 -5.37
N ILE A 71 8.79 0.97 -4.77
CA ILE A 71 8.77 0.20 -3.53
C ILE A 71 9.62 -1.06 -3.74
N SER A 72 10.61 -1.26 -2.88
CA SER A 72 11.48 -2.43 -2.96
C SER A 72 10.66 -3.72 -2.93
N ARG A 73 11.07 -4.75 -3.67
CA ARG A 73 10.46 -6.09 -3.60
C ARG A 73 11.32 -7.08 -2.80
N ARG A 74 12.47 -6.62 -2.31
CA ARG A 74 13.43 -7.45 -1.58
C ARG A 74 13.00 -7.60 -0.13
N VAL A 75 12.91 -8.83 0.36
CA VAL A 75 12.57 -9.13 1.76
C VAL A 75 13.70 -9.83 2.50
N PHE A 76 14.92 -9.79 1.95
CA PHE A 76 16.10 -10.35 2.60
C PHE A 76 16.31 -9.75 4.00
N GLY A 77 16.49 -10.62 5.00
CA GLY A 77 16.64 -10.22 6.40
C GLY A 77 15.32 -9.91 7.13
N LEU A 78 14.16 -9.99 6.47
CA LEU A 78 12.85 -9.86 7.08
C LEU A 78 12.27 -11.27 7.28
N THR A 79 12.06 -11.66 8.54
CA THR A 79 11.66 -13.02 8.94
C THR A 79 10.25 -13.09 9.49
N THR A 80 9.56 -11.94 9.62
CA THR A 80 8.19 -11.88 10.14
C THR A 80 7.30 -10.97 9.29
N PRO A 81 5.98 -11.23 9.22
CA PRO A 81 5.02 -10.35 8.55
C PRO A 81 5.12 -8.90 9.01
N ARG A 82 5.30 -8.68 10.31
CA ARG A 82 5.42 -7.36 10.91
C ARG A 82 6.64 -6.59 10.41
N GLN A 83 7.77 -7.27 10.23
CA GLN A 83 8.98 -6.66 9.65
C GLN A 83 8.78 -6.28 8.19
N VAL A 84 8.12 -7.14 7.40
CA VAL A 84 7.82 -6.83 6.00
C VAL A 84 6.90 -5.62 5.91
N ALA A 85 5.80 -5.60 6.68
CA ALA A 85 4.88 -4.47 6.74
C ALA A 85 5.55 -3.17 7.21
N ALA A 86 6.43 -3.23 8.22
CA ALA A 86 7.17 -2.06 8.70
C ALA A 86 8.12 -1.50 7.64
N ARG A 87 8.86 -2.38 6.94
CA ARG A 87 9.71 -1.98 5.81
C ARG A 87 8.88 -1.31 4.72
N ASP A 88 7.73 -1.90 4.42
CA ASP A 88 6.85 -1.43 3.35
C ASP A 88 6.31 -0.01 3.63
N ILE A 89 5.94 0.27 4.88
CA ILE A 89 5.54 1.63 5.33
C ILE A 89 6.67 2.65 5.15
N VAL A 90 7.92 2.27 5.44
CA VAL A 90 9.09 3.13 5.22
C VAL A 90 9.28 3.41 3.72
N GLU A 91 9.14 2.39 2.88
CA GLU A 91 9.24 2.52 1.43
C GLU A 91 8.12 3.37 0.84
N LEU A 92 6.88 3.20 1.31
CA LEU A 92 5.73 4.03 0.91
C LEU A 92 6.01 5.51 1.18
N ARG A 93 6.51 5.84 2.37
CA ARG A 93 6.90 7.23 2.72
C ARG A 93 8.02 7.77 1.84
N ARG A 94 8.94 6.90 1.39
CA ARG A 94 10.08 7.29 0.54
C ARG A 94 9.64 7.55 -0.90
N VAL A 95 8.78 6.70 -1.45
CA VAL A 95 8.34 6.81 -2.86
C VAL A 95 7.24 7.84 -3.06
N ASP A 96 6.44 8.09 -2.02
CA ASP A 96 5.34 9.04 -2.04
C ASP A 96 5.30 9.83 -0.71
N PRO A 97 6.04 10.95 -0.63
CA PRO A 97 6.11 11.76 0.58
C PRO A 97 4.82 12.52 0.89
N ASP A 98 3.86 12.56 -0.05
CA ASP A 98 2.58 13.25 0.10
C ASP A 98 1.54 12.41 0.87
N ILE A 99 1.81 11.11 1.12
CA ILE A 99 0.98 10.26 1.97
C ILE A 99 0.86 10.88 3.37
N PRO A 100 -0.34 11.25 3.85
CA PRO A 100 -0.51 11.84 5.16
C PRO A 100 -0.10 10.88 6.29
N ASN A 101 0.53 11.41 7.33
CA ASN A 101 0.93 10.63 8.52
C ASN A 101 -0.22 9.83 9.13
N ALA A 102 -1.44 10.35 9.09
CA ALA A 102 -2.64 9.65 9.56
C ALA A 102 -2.89 8.31 8.83
N ARG A 103 -2.51 8.20 7.56
CA ARG A 103 -2.66 6.96 6.77
C ARG A 103 -1.65 5.90 7.20
N PHE A 104 -0.43 6.29 7.48
CA PHE A 104 0.57 5.39 8.08
C PHE A 104 0.14 4.92 9.47
N GLN A 105 -0.41 5.80 10.30
CA GLN A 105 -0.95 5.42 11.61
C GLN A 105 -2.11 4.42 11.48
N ALA A 106 -3.03 4.64 10.54
CA ALA A 106 -4.11 3.70 10.25
C ALA A 106 -3.55 2.32 9.85
N LEU A 107 -2.59 2.28 8.92
CA LEU A 107 -1.93 1.04 8.50
C LEU A 107 -1.23 0.32 9.66
N ILE A 108 -0.52 1.04 10.52
CA ILE A 108 0.15 0.46 11.70
C ILE A 108 -0.88 -0.14 12.65
N ASN A 109 -1.98 0.57 12.92
CA ASN A 109 -3.02 0.10 13.82
C ASN A 109 -3.75 -1.13 13.27
N MET A 110 -4.09 -1.13 11.97
CA MET A 110 -4.73 -2.28 11.32
C MET A 110 -3.79 -3.49 11.19
N ASN A 111 -2.49 -3.27 10.95
CA ASN A 111 -1.51 -4.37 10.94
C ASN A 111 -1.36 -5.05 12.30
N LYS A 112 -1.49 -4.31 13.41
CA LYS A 112 -1.48 -4.89 14.77
C LYS A 112 -2.69 -5.80 15.02
N THR A 113 -3.81 -5.57 14.37
CA THR A 113 -5.03 -6.38 14.53
C THR A 113 -5.09 -7.55 13.54
N HIS A 114 -4.50 -7.41 12.35
CA HIS A 114 -4.53 -8.44 11.30
C HIS A 114 -3.39 -9.46 11.38
N TYR A 115 -2.22 -9.07 11.90
CA TYR A 115 -1.04 -9.91 11.92
C TYR A 115 -0.47 -9.97 13.35
N PRO A 116 -0.53 -11.13 14.04
CA PRO A 116 0.04 -11.30 15.37
C PRO A 116 1.57 -11.13 15.35
#